data_AF-A0A8T1X6Y0-F1
#
_entry.id   AF-A0A8T1X6Y0-F1
#
_cell.length_a   1.000
_cell.length_b   1.000
_cell.length_c   1.000
_cell.angle_alpha   90.00
_cell.angle_beta   90.00
_cell.angle_gamma   90.00
#
_symmetry.space_group_name_H-M   'P 1'
#
loop_
_entity.id
_entity.type
_entity.pdbx_description
1 polymer ?
#
loop_
_entity_poly.entity_id
_entity_poly.type
_entity_poly.pdbx_seq_one_letter_code
_entity_poly.pdbx_strand_id
1 'polypeptide(L)'
;MKRKHATSAAASDEKEREASPTRKRALLLVKKLVEQAKLRAEELRREMEAGKKVLLDALDAEKENMDKDGNVTPQAFTISVRCVTGLYRGRKFSMEMDMLKMETTGKIFFIDLDSTNGSRINDVELEPHEPFELTPGKPIKVEVGAGELEFMIEPKS
;
A
#
# COMPACT_ATOMS: atom_id res chain seq x y z
N MET A 1 -34.76 45.51 -69.42
CA MET A 1 -35.22 44.14 -69.08
C MET A 1 -34.20 43.50 -68.15
N LYS A 2 -34.64 43.06 -66.96
CA LYS A 2 -33.86 42.34 -65.94
C LYS A 2 -33.91 40.83 -66.21
N ARG A 3 -32.81 40.09 -65.94
CA ARG A 3 -32.70 38.68 -65.45
C ARG A 3 -31.20 38.34 -65.38
N LYS A 4 -30.57 38.33 -64.20
CA LYS A 4 -30.47 37.26 -63.17
C LYS A 4 -29.54 36.08 -63.53
N HIS A 5 -28.44 36.00 -62.77
CA HIS A 5 -27.68 34.85 -62.24
C HIS A 5 -27.49 33.57 -63.05
N ALA A 6 -26.24 33.11 -63.12
CA ALA A 6 -25.81 31.86 -62.46
C ALA A 6 -24.28 31.74 -62.43
N THR A 7 -23.68 32.02 -61.28
CA THR A 7 -22.38 31.49 -60.86
C THR A 7 -22.56 29.99 -60.63
N SER A 8 -22.04 29.15 -61.53
CA SER A 8 -22.04 27.70 -61.30
C SER A 8 -20.87 27.35 -60.38
N ALA A 9 -21.23 26.90 -59.18
CA ALA A 9 -20.37 26.20 -58.25
C ALA A 9 -19.69 25.01 -58.97
N ALA A 10 -18.40 25.14 -59.23
CA ALA A 10 -17.57 24.07 -59.79
C ALA A 10 -16.26 24.01 -58.99
N ALA A 11 -16.32 23.57 -57.74
CA ALA A 11 -15.09 23.36 -56.95
C ALA A 11 -15.26 22.48 -55.69
N SER A 12 -16.19 21.52 -55.63
CA SER A 12 -16.33 20.71 -54.41
C SER A 12 -16.67 19.23 -54.58
N ASP A 13 -16.52 18.65 -55.78
CA ASP A 13 -16.88 17.23 -55.99
C ASP A 13 -15.89 16.40 -56.82
N GLU A 14 -14.59 16.75 -56.85
CA GLU A 14 -13.58 15.99 -57.60
C GLU A 14 -12.35 15.55 -56.78
N LYS A 15 -12.52 15.22 -55.49
CA LYS A 15 -11.41 14.67 -54.67
C LYS A 15 -11.58 13.21 -54.25
N GLU A 16 -12.45 12.46 -54.91
CA GLU A 16 -12.60 11.01 -54.75
C GLU A 16 -12.22 10.21 -56.02
N ARG A 17 -11.32 10.75 -56.86
CA ARG A 17 -10.72 9.96 -57.95
C ARG A 17 -9.71 8.95 -57.37
N GLU A 18 -10.10 7.68 -57.47
CA GLU A 18 -9.33 6.43 -57.36
C GLU A 18 -7.99 6.48 -56.61
N ALA A 19 -8.05 6.24 -55.30
CA ALA A 19 -6.88 5.81 -54.54
C ALA A 19 -6.29 4.53 -55.18
N SER A 20 -4.97 4.49 -55.39
CA SER A 20 -4.27 3.32 -55.94
C SER A 20 -4.62 2.05 -55.14
N PRO A 21 -4.60 0.85 -55.76
CA PRO A 21 -4.93 -0.40 -55.07
C PRO A 21 -4.13 -0.60 -53.77
N THR A 22 -2.89 -0.11 -53.76
CA THR A 22 -2.00 -0.10 -52.58
C THR A 22 -2.53 0.80 -51.47
N ARG A 23 -3.03 2.00 -51.79
CA ARG A 23 -3.59 2.95 -50.82
C ARG A 23 -4.92 2.46 -50.24
N LYS A 24 -5.77 1.81 -51.05
CA LYS A 24 -7.02 1.16 -50.57
C LYS A 24 -6.72 0.02 -49.59
N ARG A 25 -5.72 -0.82 -49.89
CA ARG A 25 -5.26 -1.89 -48.98
C ARG A 25 -4.68 -1.35 -47.67
N ALA A 26 -3.86 -0.31 -47.74
CA ALA A 26 -3.31 0.35 -46.56
C ALA A 26 -4.42 0.93 -45.66
N LEU A 27 -5.43 1.59 -46.24
CA LEU A 27 -6.58 2.12 -45.49
C LEU A 27 -7.39 1.03 -44.80
N LEU A 28 -7.57 -0.12 -45.45
CA LEU A 28 -8.27 -1.27 -44.87
C LEU A 28 -7.51 -1.86 -43.68
N LEU A 29 -6.18 -1.98 -43.79
CA LEU A 29 -5.31 -2.47 -42.71
C LEU A 29 -5.33 -1.53 -41.51
N VAL A 30 -5.22 -0.21 -41.75
CA VAL A 30 -5.31 0.80 -40.69
C VAL A 30 -6.66 0.73 -39.98
N LYS A 31 -7.76 0.59 -40.72
CA LYS A 31 -9.09 0.42 -40.11
C LYS A 31 -9.17 -0.83 -39.23
N LYS A 32 -8.64 -1.97 -39.70
CA LYS A 32 -8.59 -3.21 -38.91
C LYS A 32 -7.76 -3.06 -37.63
N LEU A 33 -6.60 -2.39 -37.72
CA LEU A 33 -5.74 -2.14 -36.56
C LEU A 33 -6.40 -1.23 -35.53
N VAL A 34 -7.11 -0.18 -35.97
CA VAL A 34 -7.85 0.72 -35.09
C VAL A 34 -8.99 -0.02 -34.38
N GLU A 35 -9.76 -0.84 -35.10
CA GLU A 35 -10.83 -1.62 -34.47
C GLU A 35 -10.29 -2.66 -33.47
N GLN A 36 -9.17 -3.32 -33.79
CA GLN A 36 -8.53 -4.23 -32.86
C GLN A 36 -7.99 -3.51 -31.61
N ALA A 37 -7.43 -2.32 -31.76
CA ALA A 37 -6.98 -1.50 -30.64
C ALA A 37 -8.15 -1.06 -29.73
N LYS A 38 -9.30 -0.68 -30.31
CA LYS A 38 -10.51 -0.35 -29.55
C LYS A 38 -11.02 -1.54 -28.74
N LEU A 39 -11.06 -2.73 -29.34
CA LEU A 39 -11.49 -3.94 -28.65
C LEU A 39 -10.59 -4.26 -27.45
N ARG A 40 -9.27 -4.20 -27.64
CA ARG A 40 -8.31 -4.40 -26.53
C ARG A 40 -8.40 -3.33 -25.46
N ALA A 41 -8.62 -2.07 -25.83
CA ALA A 41 -8.78 -1.00 -24.87
C ALA A 41 -10.03 -1.22 -23.99
N GLU A 42 -11.12 -1.71 -24.56
CA GLU A 42 -12.34 -2.01 -23.80
C GLU A 42 -12.15 -3.24 -22.89
N GLU A 43 -11.43 -4.26 -23.34
CA GLU A 43 -11.07 -5.43 -22.53
C GLU A 43 -10.23 -5.02 -21.32
N LEU A 44 -9.15 -4.25 -21.52
CA LEU A 44 -8.31 -3.71 -20.45
C LEU A 44 -9.11 -2.84 -19.48
N ARG A 45 -10.06 -2.04 -19.97
CA ARG A 45 -10.92 -1.22 -19.11
C ARG A 45 -11.80 -2.09 -18.20
N ARG A 46 -12.33 -3.19 -18.72
CA ARG A 46 -13.12 -4.15 -17.91
C ARG A 46 -12.26 -4.85 -16.87
N GLU A 47 -11.07 -5.30 -17.22
CA GLU A 47 -10.13 -5.93 -16.29
C GLU A 47 -9.73 -4.96 -15.17
N MET A 48 -9.44 -3.71 -15.51
CA MET A 48 -9.11 -2.67 -14.54
C MET A 48 -10.28 -2.38 -13.58
N GLU A 49 -11.51 -2.25 -14.09
CA GLU A 49 -12.68 -2.03 -13.21
C GLU A 49 -12.96 -3.26 -12.33
N ALA A 50 -12.78 -4.47 -12.86
CA ALA A 50 -12.88 -5.69 -12.06
C ALA A 50 -11.81 -5.76 -10.96
N GLY A 51 -10.55 -5.47 -11.30
CA GLY A 51 -9.45 -5.40 -10.33
C GLY A 51 -9.66 -4.32 -9.28
N LYS A 52 -10.11 -3.14 -9.68
CA LYS A 52 -10.49 -2.04 -8.76
C LYS A 52 -11.59 -2.47 -7.80
N LYS A 53 -12.63 -3.15 -8.31
CA LYS A 53 -13.71 -3.66 -7.46
C LYS A 53 -13.18 -4.67 -6.44
N VAL A 54 -12.32 -5.61 -6.85
CA VAL A 54 -11.71 -6.57 -5.93
C VAL A 54 -10.91 -5.88 -4.83
N LEU A 55 -10.13 -4.85 -5.17
CA LEU A 55 -9.35 -4.09 -4.19
C LEU A 55 -10.25 -3.29 -3.24
N LEU A 56 -11.31 -2.67 -3.74
CA LEU A 56 -12.27 -1.95 -2.89
C LEU A 56 -13.04 -2.90 -1.97
N ASP A 57 -13.52 -4.03 -2.49
CA ASP A 57 -14.19 -5.06 -1.69
C ASP A 57 -13.24 -5.62 -0.60
N ALA A 58 -11.94 -5.80 -0.92
CA ALA A 58 -10.94 -6.22 0.06
C ALA A 58 -10.70 -5.15 1.14
N LEU A 59 -10.62 -3.87 0.75
CA LEU A 59 -10.49 -2.75 1.68
C LEU A 59 -11.73 -2.59 2.57
N ASP A 60 -12.93 -2.75 2.02
CA ASP A 60 -14.17 -2.69 2.79
C ASP A 60 -14.27 -3.88 3.75
N ALA A 61 -13.88 -5.08 3.32
CA ALA A 61 -13.82 -6.25 4.20
C ALA A 61 -12.78 -6.08 5.33
N GLU A 62 -11.61 -5.49 5.02
CA GLU A 62 -10.60 -5.15 6.02
C GLU A 62 -11.15 -4.10 7.02
N LYS A 63 -11.82 -3.06 6.52
CA LYS A 63 -12.46 -2.04 7.35
C LYS A 63 -13.56 -2.61 8.24
N GLU A 64 -14.42 -3.49 7.72
CA GLU A 64 -15.44 -4.18 8.52
C GLU A 64 -14.82 -5.11 9.57
N ASN A 65 -13.60 -5.61 9.37
CA ASN A 65 -12.86 -6.32 10.40
C ASN A 65 -12.28 -5.36 11.44
N MET A 66 -11.81 -4.17 11.04
CA MET A 66 -11.38 -3.13 11.97
C MET A 66 -12.53 -2.59 12.84
N ASP A 67 -13.75 -2.50 12.31
CA ASP A 67 -14.91 -2.01 13.05
C ASP A 67 -15.48 -3.05 14.06
N LYS A 68 -15.12 -4.33 13.91
CA LYS A 68 -15.47 -5.41 14.86
C LYS A 68 -14.50 -5.46 16.05
N ASP A 69 -13.24 -5.08 15.84
CA ASP A 69 -12.27 -4.86 16.90
C ASP A 69 -12.40 -3.41 17.38
N GLY A 70 -13.46 -3.16 18.14
CA GLY A 70 -13.84 -1.83 18.61
C GLY A 70 -12.64 -0.96 19.01
N ASN A 71 -12.48 0.14 18.27
CA ASN A 71 -11.72 1.32 18.65
C ASN A 71 -10.18 1.16 18.68
N VAL A 72 -9.53 0.98 17.53
CA VAL A 72 -8.09 1.31 17.40
C VAL A 72 -7.94 2.82 17.28
N THR A 73 -8.14 3.52 18.40
CA THR A 73 -7.68 4.92 18.54
C THR A 73 -6.15 4.91 18.39
N PRO A 74 -5.53 5.78 17.57
CA PRO A 74 -4.08 5.94 17.54
C PRO A 74 -3.59 6.21 18.96
N GLN A 75 -2.97 5.21 19.58
CA GLN A 75 -2.57 5.28 20.97
C GLN A 75 -1.12 5.75 21.01
N ALA A 76 -0.90 6.91 21.62
CA ALA A 76 0.44 7.32 21.99
C ALA A 76 0.94 6.39 23.11
N PHE A 77 2.24 6.09 23.12
CA PHE A 77 2.85 5.20 24.11
C PHE A 77 4.07 5.85 24.74
N THR A 78 4.28 5.57 26.01
CA THR A 78 5.56 5.79 26.68
C THR A 78 6.26 4.44 26.78
N ILE A 79 7.44 4.32 26.17
CA ILE A 79 8.31 3.16 26.29
C ILE A 79 9.41 3.50 27.28
N SER A 80 9.51 2.73 28.34
CA SER A 80 10.59 2.82 29.30
C SER A 80 11.43 1.55 29.31
N VAL A 81 12.75 1.69 29.39
CA VAL A 81 13.71 0.61 29.48
C VAL A 81 14.54 0.80 30.74
N ARG A 82 14.51 -0.18 31.64
CA ARG A 82 15.39 -0.25 32.82
C ARG A 82 16.47 -1.29 32.58
N CYS A 83 17.73 -0.89 32.71
CA CYS A 83 18.85 -1.85 32.64
C CYS A 83 19.01 -2.54 33.99
N VAL A 84 18.79 -3.86 34.03
CA VAL A 84 18.91 -4.68 35.24
C VAL A 84 20.36 -5.11 35.47
N THR A 85 21.09 -5.40 34.39
CA THR A 85 22.52 -5.75 34.41
C THR A 85 23.33 -4.87 33.44
N GLY A 86 24.65 -5.10 33.36
CA GLY A 86 25.55 -4.39 32.44
C GLY A 86 26.01 -3.00 32.89
N LEU A 87 26.67 -2.28 31.99
CA LEU A 87 27.32 -0.98 32.25
C LEU A 87 26.34 0.13 32.69
N TYR A 88 25.07 0.00 32.30
CA TYR A 88 24.02 0.96 32.62
C TYR A 88 23.10 0.48 33.74
N ARG A 89 23.50 -0.54 34.50
CA ARG A 89 22.71 -1.13 35.59
C ARG A 89 22.08 -0.05 36.49
N GLY A 90 20.78 -0.19 36.72
CA GLY A 90 19.97 0.71 37.54
C GLY A 90 19.50 1.97 36.81
N ARG A 91 20.00 2.25 35.59
CA ARG A 91 19.52 3.39 34.80
C ARG A 91 18.20 3.04 34.12
N LYS A 92 17.35 4.07 34.00
CA LYS A 92 16.09 4.05 33.26
C LYS A 92 16.19 5.03 32.10
N PHE A 93 15.80 4.58 30.92
CA PHE A 93 15.63 5.38 29.73
C PHE A 93 14.14 5.38 29.39
N SER A 94 13.62 6.53 28.95
CA SER A 94 12.21 6.65 28.56
C SER A 94 12.14 7.41 27.25
N MET A 95 11.26 6.96 26.36
CA MET A 95 10.96 7.55 25.08
C MET A 95 9.44 7.69 24.96
N GLU A 96 8.99 8.88 24.59
CA GLU A 96 7.59 9.13 24.29
C GLU A 96 7.36 9.01 22.79
N MET A 97 6.29 8.31 22.40
CA MET A 97 5.87 8.14 21.02
C MET A 97 4.48 8.74 20.85
N ASP A 98 4.41 9.93 20.27
CA ASP A 98 3.18 10.74 20.18
C ASP A 98 2.17 10.23 19.16
N MET A 99 2.62 9.54 18.11
CA MET A 99 1.72 8.96 17.11
C MET A 99 2.36 7.73 16.47
N LEU A 100 1.98 6.55 16.97
CA LEU A 100 2.26 5.29 16.30
C LEU A 100 1.14 5.09 15.27
N LYS A 101 1.38 5.50 14.02
CA LYS A 101 0.54 5.07 12.89
C LYS A 101 0.81 3.58 12.67
N MET A 102 0.19 2.76 13.50
CA MET A 102 0.28 1.31 13.45
C MET A 102 -0.45 0.85 12.20
N GLU A 103 0.28 0.27 11.25
CA GLU A 103 -0.36 -0.45 10.17
C GLU A 103 -1.05 -1.67 10.79
N THR A 104 -2.38 -1.62 10.81
CA THR A 104 -3.34 -2.73 11.00
C THR A 104 -3.77 -3.17 12.39
N THR A 105 -3.02 -3.05 13.50
CA THR A 105 -3.51 -3.68 14.78
C THR A 105 -3.14 -3.03 16.12
N GLY A 106 -2.29 -2.00 16.17
CA GLY A 106 -1.84 -1.44 17.46
C GLY A 106 -0.92 -2.37 18.26
N LYS A 107 -0.42 -3.44 17.63
CA LYS A 107 0.49 -4.42 18.23
C LYS A 107 1.95 -3.96 18.17
N ILE A 108 2.70 -4.22 19.23
CA ILE A 108 4.13 -3.89 19.31
C ILE A 108 4.90 -5.19 19.20
N PHE A 109 5.96 -5.20 18.40
CA PHE A 109 6.80 -6.37 18.20
C PHE A 109 8.24 -6.08 18.63
N PHE A 110 8.88 -7.10 19.19
CA PHE A 110 10.32 -7.17 19.34
C PHE A 110 10.89 -8.06 18.24
N ILE A 111 11.97 -7.63 17.61
CA ILE A 111 12.67 -8.40 16.58
C ILE A 111 14.15 -8.43 16.99
N ASP A 112 14.69 -9.62 17.21
CA ASP A 112 16.13 -9.79 17.34
C ASP A 112 16.75 -9.69 15.95
N LEU A 113 17.55 -8.65 15.71
CA LEU A 113 18.18 -8.47 14.41
C LEU A 113 19.36 -9.41 14.24
N ASP A 114 20.36 -9.40 15.11
CA ASP A 114 21.53 -10.28 14.97
C ASP A 114 22.32 -10.35 16.30
N SER A 115 21.62 -10.51 17.43
CA SER A 115 22.30 -10.55 18.72
C SER A 115 23.24 -11.78 18.81
N THR A 116 24.44 -11.58 19.36
CA THR A 116 25.49 -12.61 19.32
C THR A 116 25.17 -13.85 20.16
N ASN A 117 24.46 -13.69 21.29
CA ASN A 117 24.07 -14.82 22.14
C ASN A 117 22.56 -15.03 22.18
N GLY A 118 21.84 -14.53 21.17
CA GLY A 118 20.39 -14.59 21.11
C GLY A 118 19.67 -13.64 22.07
N SER A 119 18.35 -13.63 21.95
CA SER A 119 17.46 -12.83 22.77
C SER A 119 16.39 -13.71 23.42
N ARG A 120 15.93 -13.30 24.61
CA ARG A 120 14.84 -13.96 25.34
C ARG A 120 13.85 -12.93 25.85
N ILE A 121 12.57 -13.27 25.82
CA ILE A 121 11.50 -12.45 26.39
C ILE A 121 10.70 -13.29 27.37
N ASN A 122 10.63 -12.85 28.63
CA ASN A 122 9.98 -13.59 29.72
C ASN A 122 10.42 -15.07 29.76
N ASP A 123 11.73 -15.29 29.67
CA ASP A 123 12.39 -16.60 29.66
C ASP A 123 12.11 -17.48 28.42
N VAL A 124 11.41 -16.96 27.40
CA VAL A 124 11.21 -17.61 26.09
C VAL A 124 12.31 -17.18 25.13
N GLU A 125 13.01 -18.15 24.56
CA GLU A 125 14.05 -17.92 23.53
C GLU A 125 13.41 -17.54 22.18
N LEU A 126 14.00 -16.54 21.52
CA LEU A 126 13.48 -15.99 20.27
C LEU A 126 14.33 -16.45 19.08
N GLU A 127 13.65 -16.70 17.96
CA GLU A 127 14.30 -16.88 16.67
C GLU A 127 14.71 -15.52 16.08
N PRO A 128 15.93 -15.35 15.58
CA PRO A 128 16.36 -14.12 14.91
C PRO A 128 15.47 -13.76 13.71
N HIS A 129 15.26 -12.47 13.50
CA HIS A 129 14.43 -11.87 12.45
C HIS A 129 12.94 -12.24 12.49
N GLU A 130 12.49 -13.01 13.48
CA GLU A 130 11.07 -13.30 13.67
C GLU A 130 10.40 -12.31 14.65
N PRO A 131 9.27 -11.67 14.27
CA PRO A 131 8.56 -10.76 15.17
C PRO A 131 7.93 -11.48 16.36
N PHE A 132 8.30 -11.06 17.57
CA PHE A 132 7.65 -11.49 18.81
C PHE A 132 6.71 -10.41 19.33
N GLU A 133 5.43 -10.72 19.45
CA GLU A 133 4.41 -9.76 19.92
C GLU A 133 4.58 -9.46 21.42
N LEU A 134 4.72 -8.19 21.76
CA LEU A 134 4.79 -7.68 23.12
C LEU A 134 3.39 -7.32 23.63
N THR A 135 3.14 -7.61 24.90
CA THR A 135 1.90 -7.21 25.59
C THR A 135 2.15 -5.95 26.44
N PRO A 136 1.56 -4.80 26.08
CA PRO A 136 1.67 -3.58 26.87
C PRO A 136 1.03 -3.70 28.26
N GLY A 137 1.37 -2.78 29.17
CA GLY A 137 0.72 -2.65 30.49
C GLY A 137 1.28 -3.55 31.60
N LYS A 138 2.21 -4.46 31.30
CA LYS A 138 3.00 -5.18 32.32
C LYS A 138 4.50 -5.03 32.04
N PRO A 139 5.35 -5.07 33.09
CA PRO A 139 6.79 -5.17 32.88
C PRO A 139 7.16 -6.42 32.07
N ILE A 140 8.01 -6.24 31.08
CA ILE A 140 8.48 -7.29 30.18
C ILE A 140 9.96 -7.50 30.46
N LYS A 141 10.33 -8.72 30.87
CA LYS A 141 11.74 -9.08 31.05
C LYS A 141 12.32 -9.40 29.67
N VAL A 142 13.39 -8.71 29.30
CA VAL A 142 14.07 -8.88 28.01
C VAL A 142 15.54 -9.15 28.28
N GLU A 143 16.04 -10.24 27.74
CA GLU A 143 17.46 -10.57 27.76
C GLU A 143 17.99 -10.45 26.33
N VAL A 144 19.05 -9.68 26.14
CA VAL A 144 19.75 -9.57 24.84
C VAL A 144 21.22 -9.85 25.08
N GLY A 145 21.69 -10.97 24.53
CA GLY A 145 23.02 -11.46 24.81
C GLY A 145 23.19 -11.81 26.30
N ALA A 146 24.07 -11.07 26.99
CA ALA A 146 24.28 -11.20 28.45
C ALA A 146 23.64 -10.06 29.27
N GLY A 147 22.92 -9.15 28.60
CA GLY A 147 22.27 -8.01 29.23
C GLY A 147 20.82 -8.32 29.58
N GLU A 148 20.42 -7.97 30.80
CA GLU A 148 19.03 -8.04 31.26
C GLU A 148 18.44 -6.64 31.28
N LEU A 149 17.28 -6.51 30.66
CA LEU A 149 16.49 -5.31 30.51
C LEU A 149 15.07 -5.58 31.01
N GLU A 150 14.41 -4.54 31.50
CA GLU A 150 12.97 -4.56 31.74
C GLU A 150 12.32 -3.46 30.92
N PHE A 151 11.40 -3.83 30.05
CA PHE A 151 10.61 -2.90 29.27
C PHE A 151 9.28 -2.63 29.97
N MET A 152 8.85 -1.38 29.94
CA MET A 152 7.52 -0.97 30.36
C MET A 152 6.92 -0.12 29.25
N ILE A 153 5.82 -0.60 28.68
CA ILE A 153 5.10 0.06 27.60
C ILE A 153 3.71 0.41 28.12
N GLU A 154 3.43 1.71 28.21
CA GLU A 154 2.17 2.22 28.76
C GLU A 154 1.50 3.16 27.75
N PRO A 155 0.18 3.07 27.57
CA PRO A 155 -0.56 4.10 26.86
C PRO A 155 -0.32 5.47 27.50
N LYS A 156 -0.07 6.48 26.67
CA LYS A 156 -0.05 7.87 27.11
C LYS A 156 -1.48 8.25 27.53
N SER A 157 -1.59 8.78 28.74
CA SER A 157 -2.85 9.23 29.35
C SER A 157 -3.39 10.49 28.70
#